data_AF-A6JU02-F1
#
_entry.id   AF-A6JU02-F1
#
_cell.length_a   1.000
_cell.length_b   1.000
_cell.length_c   1.000
_cell.angle_alpha   90.00
_cell.angle_beta   90.00
_cell.angle_gamma   90.00
#
_symmetry.space_group_name_H-M   'P 1'
#
loop_
_entity.id
_entity.type
_entity.pdbx_description
1 polymer ?
#
loop_
_entity_poly.entity_id
_entity_poly.type
_entity_poly.pdbx_seq_one_letter_code
_entity_poly.pdbx_strand_id
1 'polypeptide(L)'
;MTSEVIEDEKQFYSKAKTYWKQIPPTVDGMLGGYGHISNIDLNSSRKFLQRFLREGPNKTGTSCALDCGAGIGRITKRLLLPLFRVVDMVDVTEDFLAKAKTYLGEEGKR
;
A
#
# COMPACT_ATOMS: atom_id res chain seq x y z
N MET A 1 -23.64 11.46 -0.04
CA MET A 1 -22.23 11.94 0.09
C MET A 1 -21.66 11.51 1.44
N THR A 2 -20.35 11.51 1.66
CA THR A 2 -19.77 11.16 2.97
C THR A 2 -20.28 12.04 4.11
N SER A 3 -20.68 13.27 3.81
CA SER A 3 -21.35 14.21 4.73
C SER A 3 -22.70 13.70 5.27
N GLU A 4 -23.30 12.67 4.68
CA GLU A 4 -24.54 12.06 5.19
C GLU A 4 -24.29 11.10 6.37
N VAL A 5 -23.05 10.66 6.56
CA VAL A 5 -22.68 9.65 7.57
C VAL A 5 -21.50 10.07 8.45
N ILE A 6 -20.74 11.08 8.05
CA ILE A 6 -19.65 11.67 8.84
C ILE A 6 -20.16 12.98 9.45
N GLU A 7 -20.45 12.94 10.75
CA GLU A 7 -20.94 14.10 11.51
C GLU A 7 -19.83 15.10 11.85
N ASP A 8 -18.63 14.59 12.16
CA ASP A 8 -17.47 15.40 12.56
C ASP A 8 -16.21 14.89 11.85
N GLU A 9 -15.72 15.69 10.90
CA GLU A 9 -14.54 15.39 10.09
C GLU A 9 -13.25 15.26 10.94
N LYS A 10 -13.08 16.09 11.97
CA LYS A 10 -11.91 16.02 12.86
C LYS A 10 -11.93 14.74 13.67
N GLN A 11 -13.10 14.34 14.17
CA GLN A 11 -13.25 13.06 14.84
C GLN A 11 -13.05 11.87 13.90
N PHE A 12 -13.55 11.95 12.67
CA PHE A 12 -13.38 10.90 11.67
C PHE A 12 -11.90 10.58 11.45
N TYR A 13 -11.07 11.59 11.19
CA TYR A 13 -9.63 11.38 10.98
C TYR A 13 -8.88 10.99 12.26
N SER A 14 -9.19 11.60 13.40
CA SER A 14 -8.50 11.27 14.67
C SER A 14 -8.81 9.87 15.18
N LYS A 15 -10.05 9.38 15.01
CA LYS A 15 -10.42 7.99 15.31
C LYS A 15 -9.67 7.01 14.40
N ALA A 16 -9.61 7.28 13.09
CA ALA A 16 -8.87 6.44 12.15
C ALA A 16 -7.36 6.36 12.49
N LYS A 17 -6.73 7.50 12.82
CA LYS A 17 -5.32 7.55 13.25
C LYS A 17 -5.10 6.74 14.53
N THR A 18 -6.01 6.85 15.50
CA THR A 18 -5.92 6.12 16.77
C THR A 18 -6.06 4.61 16.57
N TYR A 19 -6.96 4.19 15.68
CA TYR A 19 -7.15 2.79 15.30
C TYR A 19 -5.86 2.20 14.72
N TRP A 20 -5.31 2.79 13.65
CA TRP A 20 -4.15 2.22 12.97
C TRP A 20 -2.90 2.17 13.84
N LYS A 21 -2.73 3.10 14.78
CA LYS A 21 -1.65 3.07 15.76
C LYS A 21 -1.63 1.80 16.63
N GLN A 22 -2.78 1.15 16.81
CA GLN A 22 -2.91 -0.05 17.64
C GLN A 22 -2.83 -1.35 16.83
N ILE A 23 -2.86 -1.27 15.50
CA ILE A 23 -2.84 -2.45 14.64
C ILE A 23 -1.41 -3.00 14.53
N PRO A 24 -1.21 -4.33 14.67
CA PRO A 24 0.11 -4.92 14.52
C PRO A 24 0.70 -4.67 13.12
N PRO A 25 1.99 -4.29 13.01
CA PRO A 25 2.65 -4.00 11.74
C PRO A 25 3.01 -5.31 10.99
N THR A 26 1.99 -6.03 10.56
CA THR A 26 2.05 -7.34 9.91
C THR A 26 1.13 -7.37 8.68
N VAL A 27 1.33 -8.33 7.76
CA VAL A 27 0.43 -8.50 6.60
C VAL A 27 -1.02 -8.73 7.02
N ASP A 28 -1.23 -9.46 8.11
CA ASP A 28 -2.56 -9.74 8.63
C ASP A 28 -3.22 -8.49 9.24
N GLY A 29 -2.44 -7.66 9.95
CA GLY A 29 -2.89 -6.35 10.43
C GLY A 29 -3.31 -5.41 9.30
N MET A 30 -2.54 -5.38 8.20
CA MET A 30 -2.89 -4.57 7.02
C MET A 30 -4.18 -5.03 6.33
N LEU A 31 -4.53 -6.31 6.49
CA LEU A 31 -5.69 -6.93 5.86
C LEU A 31 -6.81 -7.25 6.87
N GLY A 32 -6.73 -6.74 8.10
CA GLY A 32 -7.77 -6.92 9.11
C GLY A 32 -8.13 -8.38 9.41
N GLY A 33 -7.14 -9.28 9.48
CA GLY A 33 -7.37 -10.72 9.70
C GLY A 33 -7.50 -11.56 8.42
N TYR A 34 -7.42 -10.94 7.24
CA TYR A 34 -7.51 -11.60 5.95
C TYR A 34 -6.14 -11.79 5.28
N GLY A 35 -5.06 -12.00 6.06
CA GLY A 35 -3.71 -12.20 5.51
C GLY A 35 -3.62 -13.26 4.41
N HIS A 36 -4.45 -14.30 4.49
CA HIS A 36 -4.51 -15.43 3.56
C HIS A 36 -4.90 -15.06 2.12
N ILE A 37 -5.67 -13.98 1.89
CA ILE A 37 -6.05 -13.55 0.53
C ILE A 37 -4.98 -12.67 -0.15
N SER A 38 -3.90 -12.31 0.55
CA SER A 38 -2.90 -11.36 0.03
C SER A 38 -2.33 -11.75 -1.34
N ASN A 39 -2.10 -13.06 -1.56
CA ASN A 39 -1.63 -13.57 -2.85
C ASN A 39 -2.64 -13.35 -3.99
N ILE A 40 -3.93 -13.52 -3.71
CA ILE A 40 -5.01 -13.39 -4.70
C ILE A 40 -5.13 -11.92 -5.14
N ASP A 41 -5.10 -11.00 -4.17
CA ASP A 41 -5.08 -9.56 -4.40
C ASP A 41 -3.87 -9.13 -5.26
N LEU A 42 -2.65 -9.52 -4.87
CA LEU A 42 -1.43 -9.14 -5.58
C LEU A 42 -1.38 -9.67 -7.02
N ASN A 43 -1.84 -10.91 -7.23
CA ASN A 43 -1.85 -11.52 -8.56
C ASN A 43 -2.85 -10.85 -9.50
N SER A 44 -4.02 -10.50 -8.99
CA SER A 44 -5.04 -9.77 -9.75
C SER A 44 -4.56 -8.36 -10.10
N SER A 45 -3.99 -7.65 -9.12
CA SER A 45 -3.42 -6.31 -9.31
C SER A 45 -2.27 -6.31 -10.32
N ARG A 46 -1.41 -7.33 -10.32
CA ARG A 46 -0.33 -7.47 -11.31
C ARG A 46 -0.87 -7.64 -12.73
N LYS A 47 -1.86 -8.52 -12.92
CA LYS A 47 -2.50 -8.71 -14.24
C LYS A 47 -3.15 -7.43 -14.74
N PHE A 48 -3.87 -6.74 -13.86
CA PHE A 48 -4.50 -5.47 -14.17
C PHE A 48 -3.47 -4.42 -14.60
N LEU A 49 -2.39 -4.24 -13.83
CA LEU A 49 -1.37 -3.23 -14.11
C LEU A 49 -0.56 -3.54 -15.38
N GLN A 50 -0.27 -4.81 -15.64
CA GLN A 50 0.48 -5.23 -16.84
C GLN A 50 -0.14 -4.76 -18.15
N ARG A 51 -1.47 -4.66 -18.22
CA ARG A 51 -2.18 -4.15 -19.40
C ARG A 51 -1.71 -2.72 -19.75
N PHE A 52 -1.56 -1.86 -18.75
CA PHE A 52 -1.13 -0.46 -18.95
C PHE A 52 0.38 -0.33 -19.21
N LEU A 53 1.18 -1.25 -18.66
CA LEU A 53 2.65 -1.22 -18.82
C LEU A 53 3.12 -1.81 -20.16
N ARG A 54 2.38 -2.76 -20.73
CA ARG A 54 2.88 -3.59 -21.84
C ARG A 54 2.11 -3.43 -23.14
N GLU A 55 0.83 -3.07 -23.09
CA GLU A 55 -0.07 -3.09 -24.25
C GLU A 55 -0.38 -1.68 -24.76
N GLY A 56 -0.76 -1.59 -26.04
CA GLY A 56 -1.20 -0.36 -26.66
C GLY A 56 -0.09 0.67 -26.96
N PRO A 57 -0.45 1.77 -27.65
CA PRO A 57 0.49 2.82 -28.01
C PRO A 57 0.85 3.75 -26.84
N ASN A 58 -0.01 3.84 -25.81
CA ASN A 58 0.10 4.78 -24.69
C ASN A 58 0.54 4.07 -23.39
N LYS A 59 1.70 3.42 -23.43
CA LYS A 59 2.20 2.64 -22.28
C LYS A 59 2.58 3.55 -21.13
N THR A 60 2.17 3.17 -19.92
CA THR A 60 2.60 3.86 -18.70
C THR A 60 4.09 3.59 -18.43
N GLY A 61 4.83 4.64 -18.04
CA GLY A 61 6.24 4.51 -17.68
C GLY A 61 6.46 3.71 -16.39
N THR A 62 7.66 3.15 -16.24
CA THR A 62 8.05 2.29 -15.10
C THR A 62 9.17 2.91 -14.26
N SER A 63 9.37 4.23 -14.35
CA SER A 63 10.45 4.93 -13.63
C SER A 63 10.17 5.04 -12.13
N CYS A 64 9.00 5.53 -11.74
CA CYS A 64 8.63 5.73 -10.34
C CYS A 64 7.14 5.43 -10.13
N ALA A 65 6.82 4.84 -8.97
CA ALA A 65 5.46 4.71 -8.45
C ALA A 65 5.36 5.29 -7.04
N LEU A 66 4.14 5.64 -6.63
CA LEU A 66 3.83 6.05 -5.26
C LEU A 66 2.80 5.07 -4.67
N ASP A 67 3.11 4.47 -3.52
CA ASP A 67 2.20 3.63 -2.73
C ASP A 67 1.54 4.51 -1.65
N CYS A 68 0.24 4.75 -1.78
CA CYS A 68 -0.53 5.62 -0.88
C CYS A 68 -1.29 4.79 0.16
N GLY A 69 -1.11 5.11 1.45
CA GLY A 69 -1.61 4.24 2.52
C GLY A 69 -0.88 2.92 2.53
N ALA A 70 0.43 2.98 2.30
CA ALA A 70 1.26 1.82 1.98
C ALA A 70 1.40 0.84 3.16
N GLY A 71 1.12 1.29 4.38
CA GLY A 71 1.37 0.57 5.61
C GLY A 71 2.82 0.08 5.66
N ILE A 72 2.98 -1.22 5.93
CA ILE A 72 4.31 -1.83 6.00
C ILE A 72 4.95 -2.09 4.62
N GLY A 73 4.30 -1.71 3.52
CA GLY A 73 4.81 -1.90 2.16
C GLY A 73 4.44 -3.26 1.55
N ARG A 74 3.29 -3.83 1.91
CA ARG A 74 2.80 -5.11 1.34
C ARG A 74 2.69 -5.06 -0.19
N ILE A 75 2.12 -3.97 -0.71
CA ILE A 75 1.93 -3.75 -2.16
C ILE A 75 3.28 -3.35 -2.78
N THR A 76 3.98 -2.38 -2.18
CA THR A 76 5.35 -2.01 -2.58
C THR A 76 6.25 -3.24 -2.81
N LYS A 77 6.37 -4.14 -1.83
CA LYS A 77 7.26 -5.31 -1.90
C LYS A 77 6.96 -6.23 -3.09
N ARG A 78 5.69 -6.59 -3.26
CA ARG A 78 5.33 -7.71 -4.14
C ARG A 78 4.71 -7.29 -5.46
N LEU A 79 4.26 -6.05 -5.59
CA LEU A 79 3.69 -5.52 -6.81
C LEU A 79 4.56 -4.43 -7.44
N LEU A 80 4.93 -3.38 -6.68
CA LEU A 80 5.52 -2.18 -7.28
C LEU A 80 7.03 -2.30 -7.50
N LEU A 81 7.82 -2.73 -6.51
CA LEU A 81 9.28 -2.90 -6.67
C LEU A 81 9.69 -3.86 -7.81
N PRO A 82 8.92 -4.92 -8.13
CA PRO A 82 9.18 -5.74 -9.32
C PRO A 82 8.85 -5.07 -10.66
N LEU A 83 8.05 -4.00 -10.67
CA LEU A 83 7.53 -3.37 -11.89
C LEU A 83 8.10 -1.97 -12.14
N PHE A 84 8.52 -1.25 -11.10
CA PHE A 84 9.04 0.11 -11.16
C PHE A 84 10.47 0.17 -10.64
N ARG A 85 11.25 1.16 -11.13
CA ARG A 85 12.63 1.37 -10.68
C ARG A 85 12.71 1.94 -9.27
N VAL A 86 11.86 2.92 -8.96
CA VAL A 86 11.76 3.59 -7.65
C VAL A 86 10.31 3.49 -7.16
N VAL A 87 10.13 3.34 -5.86
CA VAL A 87 8.80 3.40 -5.24
C VAL A 87 8.88 4.30 -4.01
N ASP A 88 8.14 5.41 -4.04
CA ASP A 88 7.89 6.23 -2.86
C ASP A 88 6.71 5.65 -2.06
N MET A 89 6.75 5.77 -0.74
CA MET A 89 5.69 5.31 0.14
C MET A 89 5.20 6.46 1.01
N VAL A 90 3.89 6.58 1.16
CA VAL A 90 3.27 7.51 2.11
C VAL A 90 2.25 6.78 2.98
N ASP A 91 2.36 6.97 4.29
CA ASP A 91 1.40 6.47 5.28
C ASP A 91 1.32 7.44 6.46
N VAL A 92 0.17 7.46 7.14
CA VAL A 92 -0.06 8.31 8.32
C VAL A 92 0.51 7.67 9.60
N THR A 93 0.78 6.37 9.58
CA THR A 93 1.22 5.58 10.74
C THR A 93 2.72 5.34 10.68
N GLU A 94 3.46 6.10 11.48
CA GLU A 94 4.94 6.07 11.52
C GLU A 94 5.49 4.66 11.79
N ASP A 95 4.89 3.90 12.71
CA ASP A 95 5.30 2.54 13.05
C ASP A 95 5.29 1.59 11.84
N PHE A 96 4.38 1.81 10.89
CA PHE A 96 4.30 1.02 9.67
C PHE A 96 5.44 1.36 8.71
N LEU A 97 5.76 2.64 8.52
CA LEU A 97 6.89 3.07 7.70
C LEU A 97 8.23 2.65 8.31
N ALA A 98 8.34 2.68 9.64
CA ALA A 98 9.50 2.14 10.34
C ALA A 98 9.64 0.63 10.12
N LYS A 99 8.53 -0.13 10.22
CA LYS A 99 8.52 -1.57 9.92
C LYS A 99 8.88 -1.86 8.46
N ALA A 100 8.40 -1.03 7.52
CA ALA A 100 8.59 -1.21 6.09
C ALA A 100 10.07 -1.37 5.73
N LYS A 101 10.98 -0.61 6.35
CA LYS A 101 12.44 -0.75 6.13
C LYS A 101 12.93 -2.20 6.31
N THR A 102 12.46 -2.87 7.36
CA THR A 102 12.81 -4.29 7.61
C THR A 102 11.99 -5.26 6.76
N TYR A 103 10.72 -4.95 6.52
CA TYR A 103 9.82 -5.82 5.74
C TYR A 103 10.22 -5.88 4.26
N LEU A 104 10.61 -4.75 3.67
CA LEU A 104 11.08 -4.67 2.28
C LEU A 104 12.44 -5.37 2.12
N GLY A 105 13.32 -5.29 3.12
CA GLY A 105 14.64 -5.92 3.08
C GLY A 105 15.55 -5.24 2.05
N GLU A 106 16.42 -6.01 1.40
CA GLU A 106 17.38 -5.49 0.40
C GLU A 106 16.69 -4.80 -0.78
N GLU A 107 15.50 -5.24 -1.17
CA GLU A 107 14.74 -4.61 -2.27
C GLU A 107 14.31 -3.17 -1.95
N GLY A 108 14.17 -2.82 -0.67
CA GLY A 108 13.82 -1.48 -0.21
C GLY A 108 14.99 -0.49 -0.15
N LYS A 109 16.21 -0.93 -0.51
CA LYS A 109 17.40 -0.06 -0.59
C LYS A 109 17.61 0.57 -1.97
N ARG A 110 16.73 0.27 -2.93
CA ARG A 110 16.82 0.70 -4.33
C ARG A 110 16.40 2.16 -4.51
#